data_AF-W4K6P2-F1
#
_entry.id   AF-W4K6P2-F1
#
_cell.length_a   1.000
_cell.length_b   1.000
_cell.length_c   1.000
_cell.angle_alpha   90.00
_cell.angle_beta   90.00
_cell.angle_gamma   90.00
#
_symmetry.space_group_name_H-M   'P 1'
#
loop_
_entity.id
_entity.type
_entity.pdbx_description
1 polymer ?
#
loop_
_entity_poly.entity_id
_entity_poly.type
_entity_poly.pdbx_seq_one_letter_code
_entity_poly.pdbx_strand_id
1 'polypeptide(L)'
;MEPIAERVYIAARPSSPCPVTGNGNTEIWLVYHQTSRTSKPATAQLIDLELQHSLTDFGDVLDHIFQKGFVDAKYRPVTWLEQHDGASVKATQSVQDLLKLGAGKSPETALRLVIADRPSVIWLTYVFLRTPRAQAATQRVKLDAPNLKCERLAHITNHIFAKGYLPANYRSLVHWQGACGKQVNDNAMVEDLLSRGEGVSEDKSLRLIIGRSHIWHLIRVGSLTKNSAT
;
A
#
# COMPACT_ATOMS: atom_id res chain seq x y z
N MET A 1 -19.14 16.68 21.91
CA MET A 1 -18.32 16.20 20.78
C MET A 1 -17.52 15.02 21.30
N GLU A 2 -18.04 13.82 21.11
CA GLU A 2 -17.40 12.57 21.54
C GLU A 2 -16.48 12.02 20.42
N PRO A 3 -15.43 11.25 20.78
CA PRO A 3 -14.38 10.88 19.85
C PRO A 3 -14.81 9.73 18.94
N ILE A 4 -14.37 9.79 17.68
CA ILE A 4 -14.57 8.76 16.67
C ILE A 4 -13.76 7.53 17.06
N ALA A 5 -14.45 6.51 17.56
CA ALA A 5 -13.89 5.24 17.92
C ALA A 5 -13.26 4.54 16.70
N GLU A 6 -12.05 4.05 16.93
CA GLU A 6 -11.30 3.07 16.15
C GLU A 6 -12.22 1.90 15.77
N ARG A 7 -12.75 1.89 14.53
CA ARG A 7 -13.46 0.72 13.98
C ARG A 7 -12.44 -0.36 13.63
N VAL A 8 -12.06 -1.11 14.65
CA VAL A 8 -11.33 -2.36 14.48
C VAL A 8 -12.28 -3.37 13.83
N TYR A 9 -12.09 -3.65 12.55
CA TYR A 9 -12.73 -4.80 11.89
C TYR A 9 -12.06 -6.10 12.39
N ILE A 10 -12.44 -6.52 13.59
CA ILE A 10 -12.31 -7.92 14.03
C ILE A 10 -13.56 -8.62 13.52
N ALA A 11 -13.39 -9.47 12.50
CA ALA A 11 -14.42 -10.43 12.14
C ALA A 11 -14.73 -11.27 13.38
N ALA A 12 -15.95 -11.14 13.90
CA ALA A 12 -16.42 -11.91 15.04
C ALA A 12 -16.33 -13.40 14.71
N ARG A 13 -15.84 -14.21 15.66
CA ARG A 13 -15.97 -15.67 15.60
C ARG A 13 -17.44 -16.05 15.83
N PRO A 14 -18.09 -16.82 14.96
CA PRO A 14 -19.23 -17.63 15.37
C PRO A 14 -18.70 -18.99 15.83
N SER A 15 -18.91 -19.30 17.10
CA SER A 15 -18.81 -20.65 17.63
C SER A 15 -20.12 -21.38 17.33
N SER A 16 -20.13 -22.30 16.36
CA SER A 16 -20.99 -23.51 16.31
C SER A 16 -20.79 -24.31 15.00
N PRO A 17 -21.00 -25.64 15.02
CA PRO A 17 -20.63 -26.56 13.95
C PRO A 17 -21.61 -26.54 12.75
N CYS A 18 -21.09 -26.93 11.59
CA CYS A 18 -21.74 -26.90 10.28
C CYS A 18 -23.13 -27.56 10.23
N PRO A 19 -24.08 -26.95 9.51
CA PRO A 19 -25.05 -27.69 8.72
C PRO A 19 -24.63 -27.66 7.25
N VAL A 20 -24.40 -28.84 6.68
CA VAL A 20 -24.48 -29.05 5.22
C VAL A 20 -25.97 -29.15 4.90
N THR A 21 -26.49 -28.18 4.14
CA THR A 21 -27.51 -28.28 3.07
C THR A 21 -28.27 -26.96 2.95
N GLY A 22 -27.86 -26.12 2.01
CA GLY A 22 -28.65 -25.02 1.47
C GLY A 22 -28.64 -25.13 -0.06
N ASN A 23 -29.76 -25.56 -0.65
CA ASN A 23 -29.99 -25.55 -2.10
C ASN A 23 -30.25 -24.12 -2.60
N GLY A 24 -29.33 -23.19 -2.35
CA GLY A 24 -29.35 -21.84 -2.86
C GLY A 24 -28.18 -21.64 -3.82
N ASN A 25 -28.45 -21.46 -5.11
CA ASN A 25 -27.46 -21.13 -6.14
C ASN A 25 -26.81 -19.73 -5.96
N THR A 26 -26.85 -19.19 -4.74
CA THR A 26 -26.64 -17.79 -4.39
C THR A 26 -25.71 -17.60 -3.20
N GLU A 27 -25.03 -18.63 -2.70
CA GLU A 27 -24.04 -18.46 -1.63
C GLU A 27 -22.63 -18.67 -2.16
N ILE A 28 -21.68 -17.81 -1.75
CA ILE A 28 -20.25 -17.97 -2.07
C ILE A 28 -19.37 -17.78 -0.84
N TRP A 29 -18.36 -18.62 -0.71
CA TRP A 29 -17.31 -18.45 0.27
C TRP A 29 -16.23 -17.49 -0.24
N LEU A 30 -15.91 -16.48 0.56
CA LEU A 30 -14.90 -15.47 0.29
C LEU A 30 -13.90 -15.36 1.43
N VAL A 31 -12.63 -15.21 1.08
CA VAL A 31 -11.53 -14.92 2.00
C VAL A 31 -10.99 -13.53 1.67
N TYR A 32 -11.08 -12.62 2.62
CA TYR A 32 -10.57 -11.26 2.47
C TYR A 32 -9.06 -11.23 2.62
N HIS A 33 -8.38 -10.76 1.57
CA HIS A 33 -6.93 -10.71 1.51
C HIS A 33 -6.46 -9.27 1.27
N GLN A 34 -6.21 -8.55 2.37
CA GLN A 34 -5.62 -7.21 2.33
C GLN A 34 -4.09 -7.30 2.22
N THR A 35 -3.51 -6.59 1.26
CA THR A 35 -2.05 -6.54 1.07
C THR A 35 -1.32 -6.01 2.31
N SER A 36 -1.96 -5.14 3.10
CA SER A 36 -1.44 -4.66 4.38
C SER A 36 -1.34 -5.73 5.48
N ARG A 37 -2.06 -6.84 5.36
CA ARG A 37 -2.27 -7.85 6.41
C ARG A 37 -1.88 -9.26 5.98
N THR A 38 -1.02 -9.41 4.97
CA THR A 38 -0.61 -10.73 4.43
C THR A 38 -0.05 -11.70 5.48
N SER A 39 0.45 -11.21 6.61
CA SER A 39 0.95 -12.05 7.72
C SER A 39 -0.13 -12.48 8.73
N LYS A 40 -1.37 -12.01 8.60
CA LYS A 40 -2.48 -12.35 9.51
C LYS A 40 -3.32 -13.48 8.89
N PRO A 41 -3.81 -14.44 9.69
CA PRO A 41 -4.70 -15.46 9.19
C PRO A 41 -5.96 -14.81 8.63
N ALA A 42 -6.29 -15.15 7.38
CA ALA A 42 -7.53 -14.73 6.75
C ALA A 42 -8.64 -15.74 7.09
N THR A 43 -9.85 -15.25 7.37
CA THR A 43 -11.01 -16.09 7.68
C THR A 43 -11.92 -16.14 6.46
N ALA A 44 -12.36 -17.35 6.09
CA ALA A 44 -13.37 -17.52 5.07
C ALA A 44 -14.74 -17.12 5.64
N GLN A 45 -15.49 -16.34 4.88
CA GLN A 45 -16.81 -15.87 5.19
C GLN A 45 -17.76 -16.30 4.08
N LEU A 46 -18.88 -16.92 4.46
CA LEU A 46 -19.98 -17.17 3.54
C LEU A 46 -20.72 -15.86 3.30
N ILE A 47 -20.83 -15.47 2.04
CA ILE A 47 -21.64 -14.33 1.62
C ILE A 47 -22.87 -14.90 0.93
N ASP A 48 -24.02 -14.55 1.48
CA ASP A 48 -25.29 -14.75 0.82
C ASP A 48 -25.48 -13.65 -0.22
N LEU A 49 -25.62 -14.07 -1.47
CA LEU A 49 -25.90 -13.24 -2.62
C LEU A 49 -27.42 -13.10 -2.80
N GLU A 50 -28.19 -13.10 -1.72
CA GLU A 50 -29.61 -12.71 -1.66
C GLU A 50 -29.81 -11.40 -2.43
N LEU A 51 -30.25 -11.53 -3.68
CA LEU A 51 -30.25 -10.44 -4.64
C LEU A 51 -31.60 -10.30 -5.31
N GLN A 52 -31.98 -9.03 -5.45
CA GLN A 52 -33.14 -8.61 -6.23
C GLN A 52 -32.92 -8.80 -7.75
N HIS A 53 -31.68 -9.08 -8.19
CA HIS A 53 -31.30 -9.33 -9.58
C HIS A 53 -30.35 -10.54 -9.67
N SER A 54 -30.51 -11.39 -10.68
CA SER A 54 -29.62 -12.53 -10.89
C SER A 54 -28.19 -12.04 -11.18
N LEU A 55 -27.24 -12.34 -10.29
CA LEU A 55 -25.82 -12.13 -10.60
C LEU A 55 -25.47 -12.92 -11.84
N THR A 56 -25.01 -12.21 -12.86
CA THR A 56 -24.61 -12.85 -14.10
C THR A 56 -23.12 -13.17 -14.04
N ASP A 57 -22.33 -12.27 -13.44
CA ASP A 57 -20.88 -12.38 -13.37
C ASP A 57 -20.27 -11.86 -12.04
N PHE A 58 -18.96 -11.94 -11.93
CA PHE A 58 -18.23 -11.50 -10.73
C PHE A 58 -18.06 -9.99 -10.62
N GLY A 59 -18.29 -9.23 -11.70
CA GLY A 59 -18.46 -7.78 -11.64
C GLY A 59 -19.63 -7.43 -10.75
N ASP A 60 -20.77 -8.09 -10.96
CA ASP A 60 -21.97 -7.92 -10.14
C ASP A 60 -21.73 -8.33 -8.67
N VAL A 61 -20.98 -9.42 -8.43
CA VAL A 61 -20.59 -9.87 -7.08
C VAL A 61 -19.76 -8.80 -6.38
N LEU A 62 -18.76 -8.24 -7.06
CA LEU A 62 -17.95 -7.15 -6.51
C LEU A 62 -18.85 -5.96 -6.16
N ASP A 63 -19.73 -5.56 -7.07
CA ASP A 63 -20.61 -4.41 -6.83
C ASP A 63 -21.57 -4.64 -5.65
N HIS A 64 -22.10 -5.85 -5.49
CA HIS A 64 -22.86 -6.24 -4.29
C HIS A 64 -22.03 -6.10 -3.01
N ILE A 65 -20.78 -6.56 -3.03
CA ILE A 65 -19.88 -6.51 -1.86
C ILE A 65 -19.66 -5.06 -1.40
N PHE A 66 -19.43 -4.15 -2.33
CA PHE A 66 -19.25 -2.73 -2.04
C PHE A 66 -20.56 -2.05 -1.66
N GLN A 67 -21.68 -2.37 -2.32
CA GLN A 67 -22.99 -1.81 -2.02
C GLN A 67 -23.48 -2.16 -0.61
N LYS A 68 -23.22 -3.39 -0.15
CA LYS A 68 -23.52 -3.83 1.23
C LYS A 68 -22.55 -3.29 2.28
N GLY A 69 -21.47 -2.65 1.85
CA GLY A 69 -20.47 -2.07 2.75
C GLY A 69 -19.56 -3.09 3.42
N PHE A 70 -19.42 -4.30 2.86
CA PHE A 70 -18.46 -5.30 3.36
C PHE A 70 -17.01 -4.84 3.12
N VAL A 71 -16.78 -4.05 2.07
CA VAL A 71 -15.50 -3.37 1.80
C VAL A 71 -15.78 -1.88 1.57
N ASP A 72 -14.91 -1.02 2.08
CA ASP A 72 -14.98 0.43 1.84
C ASP A 72 -14.89 0.74 0.33
N ALA A 73 -15.84 1.53 -0.18
CA ALA A 73 -15.97 1.88 -1.59
C ALA A 73 -14.68 2.47 -2.19
N LYS A 74 -13.83 3.12 -1.39
CA LYS A 74 -12.54 3.67 -1.86
C LYS A 74 -11.60 2.60 -2.43
N TYR A 75 -11.76 1.34 -2.02
CA TYR A 75 -10.91 0.23 -2.48
C TYR A 75 -11.41 -0.42 -3.76
N ARG A 76 -12.57 -0.03 -4.30
CA ARG A 76 -13.13 -0.60 -5.54
C ARG A 76 -12.13 -0.65 -6.71
N PRO A 77 -11.31 0.39 -6.98
CA PRO A 77 -10.37 0.37 -8.11
C PRO A 77 -9.17 -0.55 -7.92
N VAL A 78 -8.93 -1.00 -6.68
CA VAL A 78 -7.75 -1.79 -6.29
C VAL A 78 -8.14 -3.16 -5.72
N THR A 79 -9.37 -3.60 -6.00
CA THR A 79 -9.91 -4.87 -5.54
C THR A 79 -10.22 -5.79 -6.71
N TRP A 80 -9.82 -7.05 -6.60
CA TRP A 80 -10.13 -8.10 -7.58
C TRP A 80 -10.37 -9.45 -6.89
N LEU A 81 -10.82 -10.42 -7.67
CA LEU A 81 -11.05 -11.79 -7.19
C LEU A 81 -9.99 -12.74 -7.76
N GLU A 82 -9.57 -13.67 -6.92
CA GLU A 82 -8.75 -14.82 -7.30
C GLU A 82 -9.43 -16.10 -6.82
N GLN A 83 -9.11 -17.22 -7.46
CA GLN A 83 -9.44 -18.54 -6.95
C GLN A 83 -8.56 -18.90 -5.75
N HIS A 84 -8.92 -19.98 -5.05
CA HIS A 84 -8.17 -20.46 -3.89
C HIS A 84 -6.70 -20.78 -4.20
N ASP A 85 -6.39 -21.17 -5.44
CA ASP A 85 -5.04 -21.44 -5.95
C ASP A 85 -4.27 -20.17 -6.39
N GLY A 86 -4.90 -19.00 -6.33
CA GLY A 86 -4.34 -17.72 -6.75
C GLY A 86 -4.56 -17.37 -8.23
N ALA A 87 -5.28 -18.18 -9.00
CA ALA A 87 -5.63 -17.83 -10.37
C ALA A 87 -6.60 -16.64 -10.40
N SER A 88 -6.27 -15.60 -11.18
CA SER A 88 -7.11 -14.40 -11.30
C SER A 88 -8.46 -14.72 -11.95
N VAL A 89 -9.54 -14.22 -11.36
CA VAL A 89 -10.92 -14.35 -11.86
C VAL A 89 -11.28 -13.09 -12.63
N LYS A 90 -11.73 -13.25 -13.88
CA LYS A 90 -12.18 -12.11 -14.67
C LYS A 90 -13.54 -11.63 -14.17
N ALA A 91 -13.75 -10.31 -14.16
CA ALA A 91 -15.04 -9.72 -13.75
C ALA A 91 -16.21 -10.27 -14.58
N THR A 92 -16.02 -10.45 -15.89
CA THR A 92 -17.05 -10.96 -16.82
C THR A 92 -17.25 -12.48 -16.74
N GLN A 93 -16.57 -13.18 -15.82
CA GLN A 93 -16.69 -14.62 -15.71
C GLN A 93 -18.01 -14.98 -15.01
N SER A 94 -18.74 -15.94 -15.54
CA SER A 94 -20.01 -16.37 -14.94
C SER A 94 -19.77 -16.98 -13.56
N VAL A 95 -20.56 -16.54 -12.58
CA VAL A 95 -20.58 -17.10 -11.23
C VAL A 95 -20.92 -18.58 -11.26
N GLN A 96 -21.91 -18.96 -12.08
CA GLN A 96 -22.38 -20.34 -12.20
C GLN A 96 -21.30 -21.27 -12.74
N ASP A 97 -20.51 -20.82 -13.71
CA ASP A 97 -19.46 -21.66 -14.29
C ASP A 97 -18.30 -21.90 -13.32
N LEU A 98 -17.90 -20.88 -12.54
CA LEU A 98 -16.89 -21.07 -11.51
C LEU A 98 -17.40 -21.93 -10.34
N LEU A 99 -18.67 -21.79 -9.96
CA LEU A 99 -19.28 -22.68 -8.98
C LEU A 99 -19.33 -24.12 -9.48
N LYS A 100 -19.65 -24.37 -10.77
CA LYS A 100 -19.56 -25.73 -11.35
C LYS A 100 -18.16 -26.32 -11.22
N LEU A 101 -17.11 -25.50 -11.35
CA LEU A 101 -15.72 -25.90 -11.15
C LEU A 101 -15.33 -26.11 -9.68
N GLY A 102 -16.22 -25.81 -8.73
CA GLY A 102 -15.99 -26.00 -7.30
C GLY A 102 -15.47 -24.77 -6.57
N ALA A 103 -15.15 -23.69 -7.27
CA ALA A 103 -14.61 -22.47 -6.65
C ALA A 103 -15.70 -21.74 -5.85
N GLY A 104 -15.41 -21.38 -4.59
CA GLY A 104 -16.32 -20.66 -3.71
C GLY A 104 -17.42 -21.49 -3.06
N LYS A 105 -17.42 -22.82 -3.22
CA LYS A 105 -18.46 -23.71 -2.66
C LYS A 105 -18.27 -24.08 -1.20
N SER A 106 -17.05 -24.02 -0.71
CA SER A 106 -16.69 -24.37 0.66
C SER A 106 -15.63 -23.42 1.21
N PRO A 107 -15.38 -23.41 2.53
CA PRO A 107 -14.29 -22.64 3.12
C PRO A 107 -12.92 -22.94 2.51
N GLU A 108 -12.67 -24.20 2.12
CA GLU A 108 -11.41 -24.67 1.54
C GLU A 108 -11.22 -24.23 0.09
N THR A 109 -12.33 -24.04 -0.63
CA THR A 109 -12.37 -23.60 -2.02
C THR A 109 -12.73 -22.13 -2.16
N ALA A 110 -12.77 -21.39 -1.05
CA ALA A 110 -13.20 -20.01 -1.00
C ALA A 110 -12.41 -19.12 -1.97
N LEU A 111 -13.14 -18.24 -2.64
CA LEU A 111 -12.53 -17.23 -3.52
C LEU A 111 -11.79 -16.20 -2.67
N ARG A 112 -10.67 -15.68 -3.17
CA ARG A 112 -9.89 -14.66 -2.48
C ARG A 112 -10.30 -13.30 -3.00
N LEU A 113 -10.90 -12.48 -2.14
CA LEU A 113 -11.13 -11.07 -2.43
C LEU A 113 -9.86 -10.29 -2.07
N VAL A 114 -9.05 -10.01 -3.08
CA VAL A 114 -7.77 -9.32 -2.91
C VAL A 114 -8.01 -7.83 -2.92
N ILE A 115 -7.54 -7.15 -1.87
CA ILE A 115 -7.64 -5.71 -1.70
C ILE A 115 -6.22 -5.15 -1.62
N ALA A 116 -5.76 -4.49 -2.69
CA ALA A 116 -4.47 -3.81 -2.71
C ALA A 116 -4.56 -2.46 -1.99
N ASP A 117 -4.82 -2.52 -0.69
CA ASP A 117 -4.93 -1.39 0.24
C ASP A 117 -3.57 -0.73 0.57
N ARG A 118 -2.48 -1.25 0.01
CA ARG A 118 -1.16 -0.62 0.09
C ARG A 118 -0.59 -0.39 -1.30
N PRO A 119 0.08 0.74 -1.50
CA PRO A 119 0.84 0.95 -2.72
C PRO A 119 1.94 -0.09 -2.83
N SER A 120 2.02 -0.76 -3.98
CA SER A 120 3.05 -1.76 -4.27
C SER A 120 4.38 -1.14 -4.69
N VAL A 121 4.37 0.14 -5.07
CA VAL A 121 5.50 0.84 -5.66
C VAL A 121 5.46 2.32 -5.32
N ILE A 122 6.65 2.92 -5.20
CA ILE A 122 6.85 4.36 -5.22
C ILE A 122 7.97 4.75 -6.19
N TRP A 123 7.82 5.88 -6.86
CA TRP A 123 8.84 6.49 -7.70
C TRP A 123 9.58 7.58 -6.94
N LEU A 124 10.91 7.51 -6.95
CA LEU A 124 11.77 8.46 -6.28
C LEU A 124 12.95 8.89 -7.14
N THR A 125 13.38 10.13 -6.99
CA THR A 125 14.52 10.72 -7.70
C THR A 125 15.55 11.21 -6.70
N TYR A 126 16.78 10.74 -6.83
CA TYR A 126 17.90 11.21 -6.02
C TYR A 126 18.44 12.51 -6.61
N VAL A 127 18.47 13.59 -5.83
CA VAL A 127 18.94 14.90 -6.30
C VAL A 127 20.18 15.31 -5.52
N PHE A 128 21.35 15.20 -6.15
CA PHE A 128 22.62 15.61 -5.57
C PHE A 128 22.88 17.10 -5.82
N LEU A 129 22.87 17.92 -4.76
CA LEU A 129 23.11 19.36 -4.87
C LEU A 129 24.59 19.74 -5.16
N ARG A 130 25.52 18.77 -5.11
CA ARG A 130 26.98 19.01 -5.23
C ARG A 130 27.57 18.68 -6.58
N THR A 131 26.82 18.07 -7.49
CA THR A 131 27.37 17.61 -8.76
C THR A 131 27.04 18.63 -9.84
N PRO A 132 28.03 19.26 -10.51
CA PRO A 132 27.79 20.32 -11.51
C PRO A 132 26.97 19.84 -12.73
N ARG A 133 26.89 18.53 -12.93
CA ARG A 133 25.79 17.86 -13.61
C ARG A 133 24.95 17.22 -12.52
N ALA A 134 23.80 17.79 -12.16
CA ALA A 134 22.89 17.16 -11.22
C ALA A 134 22.48 15.80 -11.81
N GLN A 135 23.17 14.73 -11.39
CA GLN A 135 22.79 13.37 -11.74
C GLN A 135 21.54 13.07 -10.94
N ALA A 136 20.39 13.36 -11.54
CA ALA A 136 19.12 12.84 -11.08
C ALA A 136 19.03 11.39 -11.56
N ALA A 137 19.07 10.46 -10.61
CA ALA A 137 18.74 9.07 -10.88
C ALA A 137 17.32 8.82 -10.35
N THR A 138 16.41 8.50 -11.25
CA THR A 138 15.04 8.12 -10.90
C THR A 138 14.99 6.61 -10.73
N GLN A 139 14.42 6.15 -9.62
CA GLN A 139 14.29 4.75 -9.26
C GLN A 139 12.84 4.44 -8.91
N ARG A 140 12.37 3.31 -9.40
CA ARG A 140 11.13 2.67 -8.96
C ARG A 140 11.44 1.72 -7.80
N VAL A 141 10.92 2.00 -6.61
CA VAL A 141 11.09 1.15 -5.42
C VAL A 141 9.82 0.35 -5.20
N LYS A 142 9.97 -0.98 -5.14
CA LYS A 142 8.89 -1.89 -4.78
C LYS A 142 8.70 -1.90 -3.25
N LEU A 143 7.46 -1.72 -2.82
CA LEU A 143 7.05 -1.65 -1.41
C LEU A 143 6.44 -2.98 -0.91
N ASP A 144 6.30 -3.96 -1.79
CA ASP A 144 5.68 -5.27 -1.56
C ASP A 144 6.60 -6.31 -0.88
N ALA A 145 7.77 -5.89 -0.40
CA ALA A 145 8.70 -6.80 0.26
C ALA A 145 8.12 -7.31 1.59
N PRO A 146 8.15 -8.64 1.85
CA PRO A 146 7.68 -9.18 3.12
C PRO A 146 8.48 -8.53 4.27
N ASN A 147 7.75 -8.00 5.27
CA ASN A 147 8.25 -7.26 6.44
C ASN A 147 8.63 -5.77 6.24
N LEU A 148 8.44 -5.21 5.05
CA LEU A 148 8.72 -3.80 4.83
C LEU A 148 7.55 -2.93 5.34
N LYS A 149 7.74 -2.26 6.48
CA LYS A 149 6.79 -1.26 6.98
C LYS A 149 6.89 0.01 6.16
N CYS A 150 6.26 0.11 5.00
CA CYS A 150 6.30 1.33 4.15
C CYS A 150 5.16 2.32 4.40
N GLU A 151 4.88 2.63 5.67
CA GLU A 151 3.81 3.57 6.05
C GLU A 151 4.23 5.04 5.94
N ARG A 152 5.49 5.35 6.28
CA ARG A 152 6.02 6.73 6.32
C ARG A 152 7.28 6.87 5.48
N LEU A 153 7.57 8.09 5.03
CA LEU A 153 8.80 8.39 4.28
C LEU A 153 10.09 8.05 5.05
N ALA A 154 10.09 8.15 6.38
CA ALA A 154 11.20 7.73 7.23
C ALA A 154 11.52 6.24 7.04
N HIS A 155 10.51 5.39 6.86
CA HIS A 155 10.72 3.97 6.61
C HIS A 155 11.32 3.71 5.21
N ILE A 156 10.88 4.47 4.21
CA ILE A 156 11.47 4.44 2.86
C ILE A 156 12.94 4.89 2.92
N THR A 157 13.24 5.94 3.67
CA THR A 157 14.61 6.41 3.89
C THR A 157 15.47 5.30 4.50
N ASN A 158 14.99 4.66 5.57
CA ASN A 158 15.67 3.52 6.19
C ASN A 158 15.90 2.37 5.20
N HIS A 159 14.90 2.07 4.36
CA HIS A 159 15.01 1.05 3.32
C HIS A 159 16.08 1.37 2.28
N ILE A 160 16.12 2.62 1.77
CA ILE A 160 17.11 3.10 0.80
C ILE A 160 18.54 2.88 1.31
N PHE A 161 18.81 3.27 2.56
CA PHE A 161 20.13 3.08 3.17
C PHE A 161 20.41 1.61 3.49
N ALA A 162 19.42 0.85 3.98
CA ALA A 162 19.60 -0.57 4.29
C ALA A 162 19.90 -1.43 3.05
N LYS A 163 19.36 -1.05 1.88
CA LYS A 163 19.63 -1.69 0.59
C LYS A 163 20.91 -1.20 -0.09
N GLY A 164 21.57 -0.18 0.47
CA GLY A 164 22.78 0.40 -0.11
C GLY A 164 22.53 1.23 -1.37
N TYR A 165 21.29 1.66 -1.63
CA TYR A 165 20.99 2.55 -2.76
C TYR A 165 21.61 3.94 -2.59
N LEU A 166 21.81 4.37 -1.34
CA LEU A 166 22.62 5.52 -0.99
C LEU A 166 23.70 5.17 0.05
N PRO A 167 24.91 5.73 -0.08
CA PRO A 167 25.95 5.61 0.95
C PRO A 167 25.51 6.15 2.32
N ALA A 168 25.82 5.40 3.39
CA ALA A 168 25.37 5.71 4.75
C ALA A 168 25.79 7.10 5.26
N ASN A 169 26.90 7.65 4.77
CA ASN A 169 27.38 8.99 5.12
C ASN A 169 26.45 10.12 4.64
N TYR A 170 25.50 9.84 3.73
CA TYR A 170 24.48 10.81 3.33
C TYR A 170 23.23 10.81 4.22
N ARG A 171 23.10 9.85 5.15
CA ARG A 171 21.85 9.64 5.90
C ARG A 171 21.36 10.86 6.69
N SER A 172 22.26 11.62 7.29
CA SER A 172 21.92 12.84 8.02
C SER A 172 21.71 14.07 7.12
N LEU A 173 21.89 13.90 5.81
CA LEU A 173 21.96 15.00 4.84
C LEU A 173 20.79 14.99 3.86
N VAL A 174 19.88 14.03 4.01
CA VAL A 174 18.75 13.90 3.11
C VAL A 174 17.51 14.57 3.67
N HIS A 175 16.68 15.10 2.77
CA HIS A 175 15.32 15.52 3.08
C HIS A 175 14.43 15.28 1.86
N TRP A 176 13.13 15.12 2.11
CA TRP A 176 12.16 14.87 1.06
C TRP A 176 11.59 16.16 0.48
N GLN A 177 11.36 16.14 -0.83
CA GLN A 177 10.55 17.10 -1.55
C GLN A 177 9.51 16.38 -2.41
N GLY A 178 8.34 16.98 -2.55
CA GLY A 178 7.31 16.56 -3.50
C GLY A 178 7.73 16.84 -4.95
N ALA A 179 6.93 16.37 -5.91
CA ALA A 179 7.19 16.62 -7.33
C ALA A 179 7.23 18.13 -7.67
N CYS A 180 6.47 18.95 -6.93
CA CYS A 180 6.44 20.40 -7.02
C CYS A 180 7.64 21.13 -6.35
N GLY A 181 8.57 20.40 -5.75
CA GLY A 181 9.74 20.96 -5.05
C GLY A 181 9.46 21.44 -3.62
N LYS A 182 8.22 21.38 -3.14
CA LYS A 182 7.90 21.68 -1.74
C LYS A 182 8.47 20.62 -0.81
N GLN A 183 9.02 21.05 0.32
CA GLN A 183 9.55 20.13 1.33
C GLN A 183 8.42 19.27 1.92
N VAL A 184 8.70 17.98 2.10
CA VAL A 184 7.79 17.01 2.71
C VAL A 184 8.42 16.51 4.01
N ASN A 185 7.61 16.38 5.05
CA ASN A 185 8.05 15.87 6.33
C ASN A 185 8.32 14.35 6.24
N ASP A 186 9.43 13.87 6.82
CA ASP A 186 9.78 12.45 6.84
C ASP A 186 8.73 11.56 7.53
N ASN A 187 7.90 12.13 8.40
CA ASN A 187 6.78 11.43 9.04
C ASN A 187 5.50 11.40 8.19
N ALA A 188 5.49 12.03 7.01
CA ALA A 188 4.34 12.00 6.12
C ALA A 188 3.99 10.56 5.72
N MET A 189 2.69 10.27 5.71
CA MET A 189 2.18 8.97 5.28
C MET A 189 2.38 8.82 3.77
N VAL A 190 2.89 7.67 3.36
CA VAL A 190 3.14 7.34 1.96
C VAL A 190 1.83 7.31 1.18
N GLU A 191 0.77 6.79 1.78
CA GLU A 191 -0.58 6.75 1.18
C GLU A 191 -1.11 8.16 0.87
N ASP A 192 -0.97 9.11 1.80
CA ASP A 192 -1.40 10.51 1.60
C ASP A 192 -0.63 11.22 0.48
N LEU A 193 0.64 10.85 0.27
CA LEU A 193 1.44 11.43 -0.81
C LEU A 193 1.00 10.86 -2.16
N LEU A 194 0.84 9.54 -2.25
CA LEU A 194 0.39 8.88 -3.46
C LEU A 194 -1.04 9.26 -3.85
N SER A 195 -1.94 9.44 -2.88
CA SER A 195 -3.32 9.90 -3.14
C SER A 195 -3.37 11.32 -3.71
N ARG A 196 -2.37 12.16 -3.41
CA ARG A 196 -2.16 13.48 -4.04
C ARG A 196 -1.40 13.41 -5.37
N GLY A 197 -1.03 12.21 -5.81
CA GLY A 197 -0.32 11.97 -7.06
C GLY A 197 1.20 12.15 -6.96
N GLU A 198 1.79 12.26 -5.77
CA GLU A 198 3.24 12.32 -5.60
C GLU A 198 3.84 10.91 -5.45
N GLY A 199 4.84 10.57 -6.25
CA GLY A 199 5.52 9.27 -6.25
C GLY A 199 4.80 8.16 -7.02
N VAL A 200 3.71 8.47 -7.73
CA VAL A 200 2.90 7.49 -8.48
C VAL A 200 3.50 7.10 -9.82
N SER A 201 4.32 7.98 -10.40
CA SER A 201 4.94 7.82 -11.72
C SER A 201 6.31 8.48 -11.77
N GLU A 202 7.08 8.20 -12.83
CA GLU A 202 8.43 8.76 -13.01
C GLU A 202 8.42 10.29 -13.06
N ASP A 203 7.45 10.88 -13.79
CA ASP A 203 7.25 12.33 -13.94
C ASP A 203 6.78 13.01 -12.65
N LYS A 204 6.11 12.27 -11.77
CA LYS A 204 5.65 12.75 -10.46
C LYS A 204 6.47 12.19 -9.30
N SER A 205 7.70 11.74 -9.56
CA SER A 205 8.55 11.13 -8.54
C SER A 205 8.79 12.04 -7.33
N LEU A 206 8.80 11.43 -6.14
CA LEU A 206 9.26 12.10 -4.93
C LEU A 206 10.76 12.34 -5.01
N ARG A 207 11.25 13.48 -4.50
CA ARG A 207 12.65 13.83 -4.60
C ARG A 207 13.33 13.65 -3.26
N LEU A 208 14.36 12.82 -3.22
CA LEU A 208 15.25 12.72 -2.07
C LEU A 208 16.44 13.64 -2.32
N ILE A 209 16.43 14.81 -1.70
CA ILE A 209 17.45 15.83 -1.87
C ILE A 209 18.64 15.51 -0.97
N ILE A 210 19.84 15.46 -1.54
CA ILE A 210 21.07 15.07 -0.86
C ILE A 210 21.94 16.32 -0.68
N GLY A 211 21.99 16.82 0.56
CA GLY A 211 22.59 18.08 0.95
C GLY A 211 24.07 18.02 1.39
N ARG A 212 24.53 19.08 2.08
CA ARG A 212 25.88 19.18 2.65
C ARG A 212 25.89 18.68 4.10
N SER A 213 26.93 17.94 4.49
CA SER A 213 27.27 17.77 5.92
C SER A 213 27.63 19.12 6.53
N HIS A 214 26.96 19.47 7.63
CA HIS A 214 27.13 20.71 8.39
C HIS A 214 28.48 20.82 9.14
N ILE A 215 29.44 19.93 8.88
CA ILE A 215 30.76 19.96 9.56
C ILE A 215 31.61 21.20 9.20
N TRP A 216 31.22 22.02 8.22
CA TRP A 216 32.05 23.16 7.76
C TRP A 216 31.69 24.55 8.32
N HIS A 217 30.67 24.71 9.17
CA HIS A 217 30.35 26.04 9.72
C HIS A 217 31.09 26.40 11.02
N LEU A 218 31.92 25.52 11.57
CA LEU A 218 32.69 25.80 12.80
C LEU A 218 34.16 26.21 12.60
N ILE A 219 34.67 26.38 11.37
CA ILE A 219 36.08 26.78 11.12
C ILE A 219 36.19 28.11 10.33
N ARG A 220 35.22 29.02 10.45
CA ARG A 220 35.35 30.37 9.82
C ARG A 220 35.13 31.54 10.77
N VAL A 221 35.17 31.31 12.09
CA VAL A 221 35.09 32.37 13.12
C VAL A 221 36.28 32.30 14.10
N GLY A 222 37.46 31.88 13.63
CA GLY A 222 38.64 31.71 14.48
C GLY A 222 39.96 32.24 13.90
N SER A 223 39.94 33.02 12.81
CA SER A 223 41.16 33.48 12.15
C SER A 223 41.03 34.93 11.68
N LEU A 224 40.70 35.86 12.59
CA LEU A 224 40.78 37.30 12.31
C LEU A 224 40.84 38.13 13.60
N THR A 225 41.78 37.82 14.49
CA THR A 225 42.30 38.80 15.46
C THR A 225 43.71 38.41 15.88
N LYS A 226 44.70 38.84 15.09
CA LYS A 226 46.04 39.17 15.59
C LYS A 226 46.75 40.05 14.57
N ASN A 227 47.40 41.09 15.10
CA ASN A 227 48.24 42.11 14.44
C ASN A 227 47.41 43.34 14.03
N SER A 228 47.54 44.50 14.68
CA SER A 228 48.82 45.19 14.90
C SER A 228 48.76 46.13 16.11
N ALA A 229 49.73 46.01 17.01
CA ALA A 229 50.10 47.05 17.96
C ALA A 229 51.63 46.97 18.14
N THR A 230 52.33 47.82 17.41
CA THR A 230 53.55 48.57 17.80
C THR A 230 53.96 49.41 16.62
#